data_AF-A0A553FMF8-F1
#
_entry.id   AF-A0A553FMF8-F1
#
_cell.length_a   1.000
_cell.length_b   1.000
_cell.length_c   1.000
_cell.angle_alpha   90.00
_cell.angle_beta   90.00
_cell.angle_gamma   90.00
#
_symmetry.space_group_name_H-M   'P 1'
#
loop_
_entity.id
_entity.type
_entity.pdbx_description
1 polymer ?
#
loop_
_entity_poly.entity_id
_entity_poly.type
_entity_poly.pdbx_seq_one_letter_code
_entity_poly.pdbx_strand_id
1 'polypeptide(L)'
;MKLMNIFSALSLLATTVLGQTDFNAYEQEIEGTGVSFKMVPIQGGEFTLGASAKDKNAERDELPNKQVKIGSFWMGAFEVTHAEYLIFRDATRDLTPDGIPYDMVVSRPSSPYEDPSKGLVEDDKKPAVGMTQYGALSYCRWLYYRTGIFYRIPTECEWEFAAKAGVNEPYFFGKKKKLLDKYAWYAKNANSEIHNVGLKEPSPNGLYDIYGNVAEWCLDQYYPDFYSDIEHNEKGPLGKPTALNPRSARGGSFIDDAEGCRSSNRISSTDEWKIRDPQIPKSFWWNTDSEFVGFRLVRPYKQPTKTEAEAFFVSFLE
;
A
#
# COMPACT_ATOMS: atom_id res chain seq x y z
N MET A 1 -25.42 -13.89 -63.71
CA MET A 1 -24.33 -13.13 -63.06
C MET A 1 -24.94 -12.19 -62.02
N LYS A 2 -24.97 -12.60 -60.75
CA LYS A 2 -25.30 -11.72 -59.62
C LYS A 2 -24.22 -11.96 -58.56
N LEU A 3 -23.31 -10.99 -58.40
CA LEU A 3 -22.37 -10.97 -57.29
C LEU A 3 -23.12 -10.57 -56.02
N MET A 4 -22.97 -11.38 -54.98
CA MET A 4 -23.49 -11.11 -53.64
C MET A 4 -22.31 -10.67 -52.79
N ASN A 5 -22.24 -9.37 -52.48
CA ASN A 5 -21.25 -8.82 -51.55
C ASN A 5 -21.64 -9.22 -50.12
N ILE A 6 -20.81 -10.04 -49.48
CA ILE A 6 -20.89 -10.31 -48.05
C ILE A 6 -20.00 -9.28 -47.36
N PHE A 7 -20.62 -8.29 -46.70
CA PHE A 7 -19.93 -7.43 -45.75
C PHE A 7 -19.86 -8.17 -44.41
N SER A 8 -18.66 -8.63 -44.04
CA SER A 8 -18.38 -9.07 -42.68
C SER A 8 -18.26 -7.85 -41.77
N ALA A 9 -19.25 -7.64 -40.90
CA ALA A 9 -19.16 -6.65 -39.85
C ALA A 9 -18.23 -7.20 -38.74
N LEU A 10 -17.04 -6.62 -38.64
CA LEU A 10 -16.12 -6.87 -37.54
C LEU A 10 -16.66 -6.16 -36.29
N SER A 11 -17.25 -6.90 -35.36
CA SER A 11 -17.66 -6.34 -34.07
C SER A 11 -16.41 -6.05 -33.24
N LEU A 12 -16.03 -4.77 -33.14
CA LEU A 12 -15.11 -4.33 -32.08
C LEU A 12 -15.81 -4.61 -30.73
N LEU A 13 -15.31 -5.60 -29.97
CA LEU A 13 -15.55 -5.62 -28.54
C LEU A 13 -14.84 -4.40 -27.95
N ALA A 14 -15.62 -3.38 -27.58
CA ALA A 14 -15.15 -2.33 -26.71
C ALA A 14 -14.88 -2.96 -25.34
N THR A 15 -13.61 -3.05 -24.95
CA THR A 15 -13.25 -3.31 -23.56
C THR A 15 -13.77 -2.14 -22.74
N THR A 16 -14.86 -2.35 -22.01
CA THR A 16 -15.33 -1.42 -20.99
C THR A 16 -14.21 -1.26 -19.98
N VAL A 17 -13.57 -0.10 -19.98
CA VAL A 17 -12.67 0.30 -18.90
C VAL A 17 -13.55 0.42 -17.67
N LEU A 18 -13.53 -0.58 -16.78
CA LEU A 18 -14.28 -0.63 -15.52
C LEU A 18 -13.76 0.38 -14.47
N GLY A 19 -12.84 1.28 -14.85
CA GLY A 19 -12.24 2.24 -13.94
C GLY A 19 -13.05 3.52 -13.81
N GLN A 20 -13.32 3.92 -12.57
CA GLN A 20 -13.87 5.24 -12.24
C GLN A 20 -13.01 6.37 -12.85
N THR A 21 -13.65 7.29 -13.57
CA THR A 21 -13.01 8.44 -14.23
C THR A 21 -13.08 9.72 -13.41
N ASP A 22 -14.09 9.85 -12.54
CA ASP A 22 -14.27 11.03 -11.72
C ASP A 22 -13.35 10.98 -10.49
N PHE A 23 -12.71 12.10 -10.15
CA PHE A 23 -11.77 12.21 -9.02
C PHE A 23 -12.48 12.27 -7.65
N ASN A 24 -13.29 11.25 -7.38
CA ASN A 24 -14.08 11.07 -6.17
C ASN A 24 -13.71 9.74 -5.48
N ALA A 25 -14.15 9.57 -4.23
CA ALA A 25 -14.03 8.30 -3.54
C ALA A 25 -14.95 7.26 -4.18
N TYR A 26 -14.53 6.00 -4.18
CA TYR A 26 -15.30 4.88 -4.73
C TYR A 26 -14.98 3.57 -3.98
N GLU A 27 -15.89 2.61 -4.12
CA GLU A 27 -15.64 1.22 -3.71
C GLU A 27 -15.36 0.38 -4.95
N GLN A 28 -14.34 -0.46 -4.88
CA GLN A 28 -13.95 -1.42 -5.91
C GLN A 28 -14.26 -2.82 -5.41
N GLU A 29 -15.13 -3.52 -6.11
CA GLU A 29 -15.35 -4.95 -5.88
C GLU A 29 -14.24 -5.76 -6.56
N ILE A 30 -13.78 -6.82 -5.90
CA ILE A 30 -13.00 -7.89 -6.51
C ILE A 30 -14.03 -8.90 -7.06
N GLU A 31 -14.42 -8.73 -8.32
CA GLU A 31 -15.55 -9.45 -8.94
C GLU A 31 -15.51 -10.96 -8.70
N GLY A 32 -16.65 -11.55 -8.32
CA GLY A 32 -16.79 -12.99 -8.07
C GLY A 32 -16.34 -13.44 -6.68
N THR A 33 -15.90 -12.52 -5.81
CA THR A 33 -15.43 -12.85 -4.45
C THR A 33 -16.32 -12.27 -3.34
N GLY A 34 -17.15 -11.28 -3.65
CA GLY A 34 -17.95 -10.55 -2.65
C GLY A 34 -17.13 -9.62 -1.74
N VAL A 35 -15.81 -9.51 -1.96
CA VAL A 35 -14.93 -8.61 -1.21
C VAL A 35 -14.73 -7.32 -1.99
N SER A 36 -14.77 -6.19 -1.29
CA SER A 36 -14.53 -4.87 -1.85
C SER A 36 -13.57 -4.06 -0.99
N PHE A 37 -12.90 -3.09 -1.62
CA PHE A 37 -12.03 -2.14 -0.95
C PHE A 37 -12.38 -0.71 -1.37
N LYS A 38 -12.15 0.25 -0.47
CA LYS A 38 -12.48 1.66 -0.68
C LYS A 38 -11.24 2.47 -1.05
N MET A 39 -11.37 3.30 -2.07
CA MET A 39 -10.33 4.22 -2.53
C MET A 39 -10.79 5.67 -2.33
N VAL A 40 -9.92 6.53 -1.82
CA VAL A 40 -10.17 7.97 -1.62
C VAL A 40 -9.24 8.82 -2.50
N PRO A 41 -9.71 9.94 -3.06
CA PRO A 41 -8.89 10.82 -3.88
C PRO A 41 -7.95 11.66 -3.01
N ILE A 42 -6.67 11.67 -3.36
CA ILE A 42 -5.64 12.49 -2.73
C ILE A 42 -5.20 13.55 -3.74
N GLN A 43 -5.70 14.77 -3.56
CA GLN A 43 -5.41 15.88 -4.46
C GLN A 43 -3.93 16.26 -4.33
N GLY A 44 -3.19 16.13 -5.43
CA GLY A 44 -1.77 16.45 -5.48
C GLY A 44 -1.49 17.95 -5.29
N GLY A 45 -0.24 18.25 -4.94
CA GLY A 45 0.21 19.61 -4.67
C GLY A 45 1.67 19.67 -4.25
N GLU A 46 2.06 20.82 -3.70
CA GLU A 46 3.35 21.04 -3.07
C GLU A 46 3.26 20.79 -1.56
N PHE A 47 4.27 20.14 -1.00
CA PHE A 47 4.38 19.99 0.45
C PHE A 47 5.83 19.86 0.91
N THR A 48 6.01 19.98 2.21
CA THR A 48 7.29 19.75 2.89
C THR A 48 7.39 18.29 3.30
N LEU A 49 8.22 17.52 2.59
CA LEU A 49 8.63 16.17 2.94
C LEU A 49 9.65 16.23 4.09
N GLY A 50 9.51 15.32 5.06
CA GLY A 50 10.36 15.20 6.23
C GLY A 50 9.93 16.08 7.41
N ALA A 51 10.71 15.98 8.48
CA ALA A 51 10.44 16.64 9.74
C ALA A 51 10.98 18.08 9.76
N SER A 52 10.37 18.94 10.56
CA SER A 52 10.97 20.25 10.84
C SER A 52 12.30 20.06 11.58
N ALA A 53 13.36 20.78 11.19
CA ALA A 53 14.61 20.82 11.96
C ALA A 53 14.43 21.37 13.40
N LYS A 54 13.26 21.93 13.72
CA LYS A 54 12.89 22.37 15.07
C LYS A 54 12.12 21.31 15.87
N ASP A 55 11.70 20.21 15.24
CA ASP A 55 11.08 19.09 15.93
C ASP A 55 12.19 18.31 16.65
N LYS A 56 12.10 18.28 17.99
CA LYS A 56 13.11 17.64 18.84
C LYS A 56 13.01 16.11 18.83
N ASN A 57 11.91 15.56 18.31
CA ASN A 57 11.71 14.12 18.18
C ASN A 57 11.96 13.65 16.73
N ALA A 58 12.44 14.54 15.85
CA ALA A 58 12.81 14.15 14.50
C ALA A 58 14.08 13.30 14.54
N GLU A 59 14.02 12.14 13.91
CA GLU A 59 15.18 11.31 13.66
C GLU A 59 16.03 11.89 12.53
N ARG A 60 17.30 11.46 12.47
CA ARG A 60 18.28 12.04 11.54
C ARG A 60 17.92 11.81 10.07
N ASP A 61 17.30 10.67 9.78
CA ASP A 61 16.85 10.24 8.45
C ASP A 61 15.54 10.89 7.99
N GLU A 62 14.90 11.67 8.86
CA GLU A 62 13.75 12.51 8.55
C GLU A 62 14.16 13.93 8.13
N LEU A 63 15.47 14.21 8.10
CA LEU A 63 16.08 15.50 7.86
C LEU A 63 17.08 15.45 6.68
N PRO A 64 17.33 16.58 6.00
CA PRO A 64 16.59 17.84 6.09
C PRO A 64 15.20 17.71 5.47
N ASN A 65 14.26 18.59 5.85
CA ASN A 65 13.02 18.68 5.11
C ASN A 65 13.22 19.31 3.72
N LYS A 66 12.37 18.92 2.78
CA LYS A 66 12.47 19.32 1.37
C LYS A 66 11.10 19.69 0.82
N GLN A 67 11.05 20.77 0.04
CA GLN A 67 9.86 21.07 -0.75
C GLN A 67 9.82 20.17 -1.97
N VAL A 68 8.72 19.46 -2.16
CA VAL A 68 8.52 18.50 -3.25
C VAL A 68 7.11 18.65 -3.83
N LYS A 69 6.89 18.08 -5.02
CA LYS A 69 5.61 18.06 -5.71
C LYS A 69 5.09 16.64 -5.83
N ILE A 70 3.81 16.44 -5.58
CA ILE A 70 3.13 15.16 -5.78
C ILE A 70 1.93 15.37 -6.71
N GLY A 71 1.78 14.47 -7.70
CA GLY A 71 0.59 14.45 -8.55
C GLY A 71 -0.63 13.90 -7.80
N SER A 72 -1.84 14.11 -8.32
CA SER A 72 -3.03 13.47 -7.74
C SER A 72 -2.99 11.96 -7.92
N PHE A 73 -3.57 11.23 -6.97
CA PHE A 73 -3.75 9.78 -7.01
C PHE A 73 -4.95 9.38 -6.16
N TRP A 74 -5.34 8.11 -6.21
CA TRP A 74 -6.21 7.52 -5.21
C TRP A 74 -5.41 6.62 -4.28
N MET A 75 -5.82 6.57 -3.02
CA MET A 75 -5.22 5.74 -1.99
C MET A 75 -6.31 4.92 -1.29
N GLY A 76 -5.97 3.70 -0.88
CA GLY A 76 -6.85 2.86 -0.07
C GLY A 76 -7.25 3.61 1.19
N ALA A 77 -8.55 3.69 1.48
CA ALA A 77 -9.07 4.31 2.69
C ALA A 77 -8.56 3.58 3.95
N PHE A 78 -8.27 2.29 3.81
CA PHE A 78 -7.78 1.40 4.85
C PHE A 78 -6.49 0.71 4.39
N GLU A 79 -5.78 0.09 5.32
CA GLU A 79 -4.79 -0.95 4.99
C GLU A 79 -5.48 -2.12 4.27
N VAL A 80 -4.75 -2.86 3.43
CA VAL A 80 -5.29 -4.07 2.78
C VAL A 80 -5.62 -5.10 3.85
N THR A 81 -6.86 -5.57 3.86
CA THR A 81 -7.35 -6.46 4.91
C THR A 81 -6.93 -7.91 4.70
N HIS A 82 -7.00 -8.73 5.75
CA HIS A 82 -6.78 -10.16 5.66
C HIS A 82 -7.73 -10.80 4.62
N ALA A 83 -9.01 -10.44 4.63
CA ALA A 83 -10.00 -10.93 3.68
C ALA A 83 -9.62 -10.61 2.22
N GLU A 84 -9.16 -9.39 1.95
CA GLU A 84 -8.67 -8.99 0.62
C GLU A 84 -7.44 -9.79 0.20
N TYR A 85 -6.42 -9.85 1.06
CA TYR A 85 -5.16 -10.55 0.76
C TYR A 85 -5.35 -12.08 0.64
N LEU A 86 -6.32 -12.64 1.37
CA LEU A 86 -6.61 -14.07 1.35
C LEU A 86 -7.04 -14.56 -0.04
N ILE A 87 -7.74 -13.74 -0.82
CA ILE A 87 -8.13 -14.08 -2.21
C ILE A 87 -6.89 -14.28 -3.09
N PHE A 88 -5.89 -13.41 -2.93
CA PHE A 88 -4.61 -13.55 -3.63
C PHE A 88 -3.79 -14.73 -3.11
N ARG A 89 -3.82 -15.00 -1.80
CA ARG A 89 -3.04 -16.10 -1.23
C ARG A 89 -3.63 -17.47 -1.58
N ASP A 90 -4.94 -17.59 -1.60
CA ASP A 90 -5.67 -18.85 -1.80
C ASP A 90 -6.26 -18.93 -3.21
N ALA A 91 -5.60 -19.69 -4.08
CA ALA A 91 -6.02 -19.86 -5.47
C ALA A 91 -7.44 -20.45 -5.61
N THR A 92 -7.97 -21.14 -4.59
CA THR A 92 -9.35 -21.66 -4.62
C THR A 92 -10.40 -20.56 -4.50
N ARG A 93 -10.00 -19.37 -4.04
CA ARG A 93 -10.85 -18.17 -3.94
C ARG A 93 -10.69 -17.22 -5.12
N ASP A 94 -9.70 -17.45 -5.97
CA ASP A 94 -9.42 -16.66 -7.17
C ASP A 94 -10.30 -17.08 -8.35
N LEU A 95 -11.62 -16.98 -8.15
CA LEU A 95 -12.61 -17.40 -9.13
C LEU A 95 -13.25 -16.20 -9.82
N THR A 96 -13.67 -16.41 -11.07
CA THR A 96 -14.59 -15.54 -11.79
C THR A 96 -16.00 -15.62 -11.20
N PRO A 97 -16.94 -14.73 -11.57
CA PRO A 97 -18.34 -14.82 -11.13
C PRO A 97 -19.02 -16.16 -11.44
N ASP A 98 -18.57 -16.85 -12.49
CA ASP A 98 -19.08 -18.18 -12.89
C ASP A 98 -18.42 -19.34 -12.11
N GLY A 99 -17.55 -19.05 -11.15
CA GLY A 99 -16.85 -20.04 -10.33
C GLY A 99 -15.69 -20.74 -11.06
N ILE A 100 -15.17 -20.14 -12.13
CA ILE A 100 -14.06 -20.70 -12.93
C ILE A 100 -12.75 -20.00 -12.53
N PRO A 101 -11.61 -20.70 -12.45
CA PRO A 101 -10.32 -20.07 -12.22
C PRO A 101 -9.97 -19.04 -13.31
N TYR A 102 -9.31 -17.95 -12.92
CA TYR A 102 -8.82 -16.95 -13.87
C TYR A 102 -7.72 -17.53 -14.79
N ASP A 103 -7.69 -17.13 -16.06
CA ASP A 103 -6.77 -17.67 -17.07
C ASP A 103 -5.33 -17.20 -16.87
N MET A 104 -5.15 -15.97 -16.40
CA MET A 104 -3.86 -15.39 -16.08
C MET A 104 -3.46 -15.67 -14.64
N VAL A 105 -2.39 -16.46 -14.49
CA VAL A 105 -1.87 -16.89 -13.19
C VAL A 105 -0.67 -16.03 -12.81
N VAL A 106 -0.79 -15.30 -11.70
CA VAL A 106 0.35 -14.66 -11.02
C VAL A 106 0.90 -15.63 -9.99
N SER A 107 2.23 -15.67 -9.83
CA SER A 107 2.87 -16.39 -8.74
C SER A 107 2.32 -15.94 -7.39
N ARG A 108 2.01 -16.89 -6.51
CA ARG A 108 1.38 -16.64 -5.20
C ARG A 108 2.32 -17.03 -4.05
N PRO A 109 2.11 -16.46 -2.86
CA PRO A 109 2.81 -16.91 -1.66
C PRO A 109 2.62 -18.40 -1.45
N SER A 110 3.72 -19.11 -1.16
CA SER A 110 3.63 -20.47 -0.62
C SER A 110 2.86 -20.45 0.70
N SER A 111 2.21 -21.55 1.05
CA SER A 111 1.63 -21.70 2.39
C SER A 111 2.74 -21.45 3.43
N PRO A 112 2.58 -20.45 4.33
CA PRO A 112 3.61 -20.18 5.32
C PRO A 112 3.67 -21.31 6.34
N TYR A 113 4.81 -21.42 7.01
CA TYR A 113 5.05 -22.44 8.04
C TYR A 113 4.14 -22.24 9.27
N GLU A 114 3.91 -20.99 9.64
CA GLU A 114 2.92 -20.62 10.66
C GLU A 114 1.61 -20.23 9.97
N ASP A 115 0.47 -20.53 10.61
CA ASP A 115 -0.83 -20.05 10.13
C ASP A 115 -0.79 -18.51 10.03
N PRO A 116 -0.85 -17.94 8.82
CA PRO A 116 -0.75 -16.50 8.61
C PRO A 116 -2.04 -15.79 8.99
N SER A 117 -3.14 -16.53 9.18
CA SER A 117 -4.35 -15.99 9.79
C SER A 117 -4.22 -15.88 11.29
N LYS A 118 -3.36 -16.67 11.96
CA LYS A 118 -3.22 -16.64 13.44
C LYS A 118 -4.58 -16.70 14.17
N GLY A 119 -5.57 -17.40 13.59
CA GLY A 119 -6.93 -17.48 14.12
C GLY A 119 -7.91 -16.39 13.63
N LEU A 120 -7.50 -15.53 12.71
CA LEU A 120 -8.40 -14.62 12.00
C LEU A 120 -9.33 -15.42 11.08
N VAL A 121 -10.62 -15.08 11.10
CA VAL A 121 -11.64 -15.71 10.27
C VAL A 121 -11.90 -14.91 9.00
N GLU A 122 -12.64 -15.49 8.05
CA GLU A 122 -12.82 -14.92 6.70
C GLU A 122 -13.42 -13.51 6.69
N ASP A 123 -14.24 -13.17 7.69
CA ASP A 123 -14.88 -11.85 7.83
C ASP A 123 -14.01 -10.83 8.60
N ASP A 124 -12.80 -11.20 8.98
CA ASP A 124 -11.94 -10.33 9.76
C ASP A 124 -11.37 -9.19 8.91
N LYS A 125 -11.68 -7.97 9.32
CA LYS A 125 -11.21 -6.73 8.71
C LYS A 125 -9.90 -6.23 9.30
N LYS A 126 -9.15 -7.06 10.02
CA LYS A 126 -7.77 -6.73 10.39
C LYS A 126 -6.88 -6.60 9.14
N PRO A 127 -5.87 -5.73 9.18
CA PRO A 127 -4.88 -5.62 8.11
C PRO A 127 -4.14 -6.94 7.89
N ALA A 128 -3.78 -7.22 6.64
CA ALA A 128 -2.86 -8.29 6.29
C ALA A 128 -1.43 -7.93 6.72
N VAL A 129 -0.77 -8.83 7.44
CA VAL A 129 0.57 -8.64 8.02
C VAL A 129 1.51 -9.82 7.76
N GLY A 130 2.80 -9.66 8.04
CA GLY A 130 3.79 -10.75 7.98
C GLY A 130 4.27 -11.11 6.56
N MET A 131 3.99 -10.27 5.57
CA MET A 131 4.44 -10.39 4.18
C MET A 131 5.62 -9.45 3.91
N THR A 132 6.43 -9.81 2.91
CA THR A 132 7.47 -8.92 2.39
C THR A 132 6.87 -7.80 1.52
N GLN A 133 7.66 -6.75 1.26
CA GLN A 133 7.33 -5.76 0.23
C GLN A 133 7.05 -6.41 -1.14
N TYR A 134 7.81 -7.46 -1.49
CA TYR A 134 7.58 -8.26 -2.70
C TYR A 134 6.19 -8.92 -2.69
N GLY A 135 5.77 -9.49 -1.57
CA GLY A 135 4.43 -10.09 -1.40
C GLY A 135 3.30 -9.06 -1.53
N ALA A 136 3.49 -7.85 -0.97
CA ALA A 136 2.54 -6.75 -1.10
C ALA A 136 2.44 -6.24 -2.55
N LEU A 137 3.58 -6.10 -3.24
CA LEU A 137 3.60 -5.64 -4.63
C LEU A 137 3.09 -6.70 -5.61
N SER A 138 3.31 -7.98 -5.31
CA SER A 138 2.73 -9.10 -6.08
C SER A 138 1.21 -9.16 -5.97
N TYR A 139 0.65 -8.84 -4.79
CA TYR A 139 -0.80 -8.64 -4.65
C TYR A 139 -1.30 -7.54 -5.59
N CYS A 140 -0.59 -6.42 -5.69
CA CYS A 140 -0.95 -5.33 -6.61
C CYS A 140 -0.92 -5.78 -8.08
N ARG A 141 0.08 -6.59 -8.47
CA ARG A 141 0.16 -7.19 -9.82
C ARG A 141 -1.01 -8.13 -10.10
N TRP A 142 -1.34 -9.00 -9.14
CA TRP A 142 -2.52 -9.86 -9.23
C TRP A 142 -3.82 -9.06 -9.38
N LEU A 143 -4.00 -8.03 -8.56
CA LEU A 143 -5.19 -7.18 -8.62
C LEU A 143 -5.30 -6.44 -9.96
N TYR A 144 -4.16 -6.04 -10.55
CA TYR A 144 -4.12 -5.47 -11.89
C TYR A 144 -4.62 -6.45 -12.97
N TYR A 145 -4.19 -7.71 -12.96
CA TYR A 145 -4.70 -8.69 -13.94
C TYR A 145 -6.18 -9.03 -13.74
N ARG A 146 -6.65 -9.00 -12.49
CA ARG A 146 -8.05 -9.23 -12.13
C ARG A 146 -8.98 -8.10 -12.59
N THR A 147 -8.55 -6.85 -12.41
CA THR A 147 -9.43 -5.67 -12.58
C THR A 147 -9.16 -4.88 -13.87
N GLY A 148 -7.99 -5.08 -14.49
CA GLY A 148 -7.48 -4.22 -15.55
C GLY A 148 -7.07 -2.81 -15.07
N ILE A 149 -7.13 -2.53 -13.76
CA ILE A 149 -6.79 -1.25 -13.15
C ILE A 149 -5.42 -1.37 -12.48
N PHE A 150 -4.52 -0.45 -12.78
CA PHE A 150 -3.18 -0.46 -12.22
C PHE A 150 -3.20 0.02 -10.76
N TYR A 151 -2.76 -0.87 -9.88
CA TYR A 151 -2.50 -0.62 -8.46
C TYR A 151 -1.04 -0.88 -8.12
N ARG A 152 -0.56 -0.24 -7.06
CA ARG A 152 0.74 -0.47 -6.44
C ARG A 152 0.71 -0.07 -4.98
N ILE A 153 1.77 -0.38 -4.23
CA ILE A 153 2.00 0.22 -2.90
C ILE A 153 2.44 1.70 -3.05
N PRO A 154 2.29 2.56 -2.03
CA PRO A 154 2.68 3.97 -2.10
C PRO A 154 4.19 4.14 -2.24
N THR A 155 4.64 5.27 -2.79
CA THR A 155 6.00 5.74 -2.49
C THR A 155 6.03 6.36 -1.08
N GLU A 156 7.22 6.47 -0.48
CA GLU A 156 7.39 7.09 0.83
C GLU A 156 6.88 8.55 0.82
N CYS A 157 7.13 9.25 -0.29
CA CYS A 157 6.70 10.61 -0.51
C CYS A 157 5.17 10.73 -0.65
N GLU A 158 4.52 9.82 -1.36
CA GLU A 158 3.05 9.78 -1.46
C GLU A 158 2.40 9.45 -0.12
N TRP A 159 2.97 8.49 0.62
CA TRP A 159 2.50 8.12 1.94
C TRP A 159 2.57 9.31 2.90
N GLU A 160 3.72 10.00 2.97
CA GLU A 160 3.87 11.16 3.86
C GLU A 160 2.95 12.32 3.46
N PHE A 161 2.81 12.59 2.16
CA PHE A 161 1.90 13.60 1.65
C PHE A 161 0.46 13.35 2.12
N ALA A 162 0.01 12.11 1.97
CA ALA A 162 -1.33 11.69 2.36
C ALA A 162 -1.53 11.76 3.88
N ALA A 163 -0.55 11.31 4.66
CA ALA A 163 -0.57 11.33 6.13
C ALA A 163 -0.57 12.75 6.70
N LYS A 164 0.20 13.67 6.11
CA LYS A 164 0.25 15.08 6.53
C LYS A 164 -1.06 15.84 6.27
N ALA A 165 -1.87 15.41 5.30
CA ALA A 165 -3.15 16.04 4.95
C ALA A 165 -3.10 17.59 4.85
N GLY A 166 -2.02 18.12 4.26
CA GLY A 166 -1.85 19.56 4.02
C GLY A 166 -1.25 20.36 5.18
N VAL A 167 -0.87 19.74 6.30
CA VAL A 167 -0.18 20.44 7.41
C VAL A 167 1.28 20.05 7.53
N ASN A 168 2.13 20.99 7.96
CA ASN A 168 3.54 20.77 8.22
C ASN A 168 3.80 20.56 9.72
N GLU A 169 3.12 19.58 10.28
CA GLU A 169 3.18 19.21 11.70
C GLU A 169 3.43 17.70 11.84
N PRO A 170 3.84 17.19 13.01
CA PRO A 170 4.11 15.77 13.20
C PRO A 170 2.92 14.85 12.91
N TYR A 171 1.70 15.35 13.12
CA TYR A 171 0.44 14.68 12.76
C TYR A 171 -0.48 15.66 12.05
N PHE A 172 -1.45 15.16 11.26
CA PHE A 172 -2.40 16.02 10.56
C PHE A 172 -3.23 16.90 11.51
N PHE A 173 -3.41 16.48 12.76
CA PHE A 173 -4.11 17.22 13.82
C PHE A 173 -3.19 18.12 14.66
N GLY A 174 -1.94 18.33 14.23
CA GLY A 174 -0.94 19.15 14.92
C GLY A 174 -0.16 18.40 16.01
N LYS A 175 0.58 19.13 16.85
CA LYS A 175 1.56 18.56 17.81
C LYS A 175 0.98 17.85 19.04
N LYS A 176 -0.34 17.87 19.24
CA LYS A 176 -0.97 17.41 20.48
C LYS A 176 -1.10 15.88 20.49
N LYS A 177 -0.04 15.17 20.92
CA LYS A 177 0.03 13.69 21.02
C LYS A 177 -1.22 13.04 21.67
N LYS A 178 -1.87 13.70 22.62
CA LYS A 178 -3.11 13.21 23.26
C LYS A 178 -4.30 13.00 22.30
N LEU A 179 -4.28 13.63 21.12
CA LEU A 179 -5.30 13.43 20.10
C LEU A 179 -5.08 12.13 19.32
N LEU A 180 -3.89 11.54 19.37
CA LEU A 180 -3.56 10.29 18.67
C LEU A 180 -4.49 9.14 19.08
N ASP A 181 -4.95 9.10 20.33
CA ASP A 181 -5.91 8.10 20.84
C ASP A 181 -7.21 8.02 20.00
N LYS A 182 -7.59 9.11 19.32
CA LYS A 182 -8.77 9.18 18.45
C LYS A 182 -8.54 8.62 17.05
N TYR A 183 -7.30 8.66 16.58
CA TYR A 183 -6.94 8.46 15.17
C TYR A 183 -6.08 7.20 14.94
N ALA A 184 -5.52 6.60 16.00
CA ALA A 184 -4.56 5.52 15.88
C ALA A 184 -4.73 4.43 16.93
N TRP A 185 -4.39 3.21 16.54
CA TRP A 185 -4.06 2.10 17.44
C TRP A 185 -2.54 2.03 17.62
N TYR A 186 -2.03 2.31 18.80
CA TYR A 186 -0.59 2.34 19.07
C TYR A 186 -0.31 1.76 20.45
N ALA A 187 0.96 1.62 20.85
CA ALA A 187 1.38 0.88 22.06
C ALA A 187 0.56 1.19 23.31
N LYS A 188 0.14 2.45 23.48
CA LYS A 188 -0.63 2.89 24.64
C LYS A 188 -2.07 2.33 24.70
N ASN A 189 -2.74 2.16 23.55
CA ASN A 189 -4.17 1.89 23.49
C ASN A 189 -4.55 0.61 22.72
N ALA A 190 -3.59 -0.03 22.05
CA ALA A 190 -3.85 -1.19 21.21
C ALA A 190 -3.79 -2.53 21.95
N ASN A 191 -3.33 -2.55 23.21
CA ASN A 191 -3.15 -3.77 24.02
C ASN A 191 -2.24 -4.81 23.36
N SER A 192 -1.22 -4.37 22.60
CA SER A 192 -0.31 -5.24 21.86
C SER A 192 -1.03 -6.13 20.83
N GLU A 193 -2.15 -5.65 20.27
CA GLU A 193 -2.92 -6.36 19.25
C GLU A 193 -3.20 -5.46 18.05
N ILE A 194 -3.31 -6.10 16.88
CA ILE A 194 -3.86 -5.51 15.67
C ILE A 194 -5.38 -5.38 15.81
N HIS A 195 -5.96 -4.30 15.30
CA HIS A 195 -7.40 -4.03 15.33
C HIS A 195 -7.98 -4.03 13.92
N ASN A 196 -9.30 -4.23 13.83
CA ASN A 196 -10.01 -4.11 12.57
C ASN A 196 -9.82 -2.68 12.03
N VAL A 197 -9.62 -2.56 10.72
CA VAL A 197 -9.47 -1.25 10.08
C VAL A 197 -10.73 -0.41 10.26
N GLY A 198 -10.55 0.91 10.34
CA GLY A 198 -11.65 1.88 10.35
C GLY A 198 -12.38 2.03 11.68
N LEU A 199 -11.81 1.53 12.80
CA LEU A 199 -12.38 1.70 14.14
C LEU A 199 -12.01 3.03 14.81
N LYS A 200 -11.05 3.77 14.24
CA LYS A 200 -10.65 5.12 14.67
C LYS A 200 -11.24 6.19 13.76
N GLU A 201 -11.15 7.46 14.17
CA GLU A 201 -11.54 8.58 13.32
C GLU A 201 -10.59 8.67 12.09
N PRO A 202 -11.09 9.03 10.89
CA PRO A 202 -10.24 9.19 9.71
C PRO A 202 -9.51 10.54 9.71
N SER A 203 -8.47 10.63 8.86
CA SER A 203 -7.86 11.89 8.45
C SER A 203 -8.84 12.75 7.62
N PRO A 204 -8.55 14.06 7.41
CA PRO A 204 -9.37 14.92 6.55
C PRO A 204 -9.54 14.41 5.11
N ASN A 205 -8.61 13.59 4.62
CA ASN A 205 -8.67 12.97 3.30
C ASN A 205 -9.49 11.66 3.27
N GLY A 206 -10.07 11.25 4.41
CA GLY A 206 -10.83 10.01 4.52
C GLY A 206 -9.97 8.74 4.66
N LEU A 207 -8.70 8.90 5.05
CA LEU A 207 -7.80 7.76 5.34
C LEU A 207 -7.91 7.37 6.80
N TYR A 208 -8.14 6.10 7.05
CA TYR A 208 -8.16 5.49 8.38
C TYR A 208 -6.82 4.82 8.66
N ASP A 209 -6.49 4.78 9.95
CA ASP A 209 -5.33 4.06 10.47
C ASP A 209 -4.03 4.46 9.76
N ILE A 210 -3.95 5.71 9.26
CA ILE A 210 -2.72 6.25 8.65
C ILE A 210 -1.60 6.46 9.68
N TYR A 211 -1.95 6.37 10.96
CA TYR A 211 -1.03 6.31 12.08
C TYR A 211 -1.37 5.08 12.91
N GLY A 212 -0.36 4.28 13.25
CA GLY A 212 -0.55 3.07 14.03
C GLY A 212 -1.31 1.97 13.27
N ASN A 213 -1.96 1.09 14.02
CA ASN A 213 -2.45 -0.22 13.60
C ASN A 213 -1.31 -1.06 13.04
N VAL A 214 -0.97 -0.95 11.76
CA VAL A 214 0.25 -1.57 11.21
C VAL A 214 1.06 -0.57 10.40
N ALA A 215 2.38 -0.70 10.46
CA ALA A 215 3.24 0.04 9.56
C ALA A 215 3.01 -0.42 8.12
N GLU A 216 3.24 0.45 7.15
CA GLU A 216 2.87 0.18 5.75
C GLU A 216 4.08 0.18 4.82
N TRP A 217 4.23 -0.89 4.05
CA TRP A 217 5.24 -0.98 3.00
C TRP A 217 5.11 0.16 1.97
N CYS A 218 6.25 0.80 1.69
CA CYS A 218 6.41 1.73 0.57
C CYS A 218 7.27 1.09 -0.53
N LEU A 219 7.20 1.63 -1.76
CA LEU A 219 8.02 1.17 -2.91
C LEU A 219 9.52 1.39 -2.70
N ASP A 220 9.88 2.40 -1.91
CA ASP A 220 11.23 2.89 -1.75
C ASP A 220 12.14 1.84 -1.11
N GLN A 221 13.37 1.74 -1.63
CA GLN A 221 14.49 1.27 -0.83
C GLN A 221 14.79 2.31 0.25
N TYR A 222 15.02 1.83 1.46
CA TYR A 222 15.39 2.71 2.55
C TYR A 222 16.85 3.15 2.40
N TYR A 223 17.05 4.46 2.21
CA TYR A 223 18.36 5.11 2.33
C TYR A 223 18.31 6.12 3.49
N PRO A 224 19.18 6.00 4.51
CA PRO A 224 19.18 6.89 5.67
C PRO A 224 19.36 8.38 5.32
N ASP A 225 20.08 8.67 4.24
CA ASP A 225 20.43 10.02 3.78
C ASP A 225 19.61 10.48 2.57
N PHE A 226 18.60 9.70 2.14
CA PHE A 226 17.79 9.96 0.94
C PHE A 226 17.33 11.41 0.82
N TYR A 227 16.84 11.99 1.91
CA TYR A 227 16.28 13.33 1.89
C TYR A 227 17.33 14.42 1.63
N SER A 228 18.61 14.16 1.84
CA SER A 228 19.66 15.14 1.53
C SER A 228 19.81 15.34 0.01
N ASP A 229 19.63 14.26 -0.75
CA ASP A 229 19.83 14.21 -2.20
C ASP A 229 18.65 14.76 -3.01
N ILE A 230 17.48 14.92 -2.36
CA ILE A 230 16.27 15.42 -3.02
C ILE A 230 16.48 16.88 -3.47
N GLU A 231 16.18 17.14 -4.74
CA GLU A 231 16.25 18.48 -5.33
C GLU A 231 15.06 19.34 -4.87
N HIS A 232 15.25 20.67 -4.87
CA HIS A 232 14.15 21.57 -4.53
C HIS A 232 13.04 21.47 -5.57
N ASN A 233 11.80 21.22 -5.10
CA ASN A 233 10.60 21.03 -5.92
C ASN A 233 10.65 19.80 -6.84
N GLU A 234 11.46 18.80 -6.49
CA GLU A 234 11.45 17.51 -7.18
C GLU A 234 10.04 16.89 -7.17
N LYS A 235 9.67 16.26 -8.30
CA LYS A 235 8.35 15.65 -8.47
C LYS A 235 8.40 14.18 -8.06
N GLY A 236 7.74 13.85 -6.95
CA GLY A 236 7.63 12.48 -6.45
C GLY A 236 8.98 11.78 -6.29
N PRO A 237 9.91 12.31 -5.48
CA PRO A 237 11.18 11.65 -5.22
C PRO A 237 10.93 10.22 -4.75
N LEU A 238 11.72 9.29 -5.30
CA LEU A 238 11.64 7.85 -5.06
C LEU A 238 13.05 7.32 -4.78
N GLY A 239 13.23 6.71 -3.61
CA GLY A 239 14.41 5.92 -3.28
C GLY A 239 14.43 4.65 -4.13
N LYS A 240 14.93 4.75 -5.37
CA LYS A 240 14.88 3.66 -6.34
C LYS A 240 15.59 2.41 -5.81
N PRO A 241 14.91 1.26 -5.76
CA PRO A 241 15.54 0.00 -5.40
C PRO A 241 16.78 -0.34 -6.24
N THR A 242 17.91 -0.58 -5.56
CA THR A 242 19.15 -1.14 -6.14
C THR A 242 19.58 -2.44 -5.47
N ALA A 243 18.96 -2.78 -4.34
CA ALA A 243 19.12 -4.05 -3.62
C ALA A 243 17.74 -4.58 -3.21
N LEU A 244 17.69 -5.81 -2.67
CA LEU A 244 16.45 -6.40 -2.15
C LEU A 244 16.00 -5.77 -0.82
N ASN A 245 16.95 -5.40 0.03
CA ASN A 245 16.77 -4.79 1.34
C ASN A 245 17.86 -3.71 1.56
N PRO A 246 17.66 -2.76 2.48
CA PRO A 246 16.43 -2.54 3.26
C PRO A 246 15.31 -1.86 2.45
N ARG A 247 14.06 -2.06 2.86
CA ARG A 247 12.85 -1.43 2.30
C ARG A 247 12.25 -0.47 3.31
N SER A 248 11.59 0.58 2.82
CA SER A 248 10.95 1.60 3.64
C SER A 248 9.52 1.18 4.02
N ALA A 249 9.15 1.40 5.29
CA ALA A 249 7.80 1.32 5.81
C ALA A 249 7.47 2.57 6.63
N ARG A 250 6.17 2.85 6.82
CA ARG A 250 5.69 4.13 7.37
C ARG A 250 4.51 3.96 8.32
N GLY A 251 4.27 4.97 9.18
CA GLY A 251 3.04 5.10 9.98
C GLY A 251 3.09 4.60 11.41
N GLY A 252 4.08 3.78 11.75
CA GLY A 252 4.12 3.09 13.04
C GLY A 252 3.01 2.04 13.15
N SER A 253 2.96 1.34 14.26
CA SER A 253 2.08 0.19 14.46
C SER A 253 1.52 0.13 15.88
N PHE A 254 0.72 -0.90 16.14
CA PHE A 254 0.16 -1.21 17.45
C PHE A 254 1.18 -1.41 18.57
N ILE A 255 2.46 -1.65 18.25
CA ILE A 255 3.57 -1.77 19.22
C ILE A 255 4.41 -0.50 19.36
N ASP A 256 4.23 0.49 18.48
CA ASP A 256 5.00 1.72 18.49
C ASP A 256 4.38 2.77 19.40
N ASP A 257 5.22 3.62 19.97
CA ASP A 257 4.75 4.75 20.75
C ASP A 257 4.25 5.89 19.84
N ALA A 258 3.89 7.02 20.45
CA ALA A 258 3.42 8.17 19.69
C ALA A 258 4.50 8.72 18.74
N GLU A 259 5.79 8.64 19.09
CA GLU A 259 6.89 9.19 18.29
C GLU A 259 7.14 8.36 17.04
N GLY A 260 7.01 7.04 17.13
CA GLY A 260 7.01 6.12 15.98
C GLY A 260 5.82 6.30 15.04
N CYS A 261 4.69 6.83 15.53
CA CYS A 261 3.51 7.10 14.71
C CYS A 261 3.50 8.47 14.00
N ARG A 262 4.61 9.23 14.02
CA ARG A 262 4.66 10.55 13.37
C ARG A 262 4.64 10.40 11.85
N SER A 263 4.04 11.38 11.17
CA SER A 263 3.91 11.38 9.70
C SER A 263 5.26 11.29 8.98
N SER A 264 6.33 11.82 9.58
CA SER A 264 7.68 11.80 9.01
C SER A 264 8.52 10.60 9.44
N ASN A 265 8.06 9.76 10.37
CA ASN A 265 8.87 8.65 10.88
C ASN A 265 9.04 7.52 9.85
N ARG A 266 10.30 7.14 9.58
CA ARG A 266 10.68 6.16 8.58
C ARG A 266 11.10 4.87 9.29
N ILE A 267 10.63 3.74 8.77
CA ILE A 267 10.94 2.41 9.31
C ILE A 267 11.73 1.65 8.25
N SER A 268 12.92 1.17 8.61
CA SER A 268 13.75 0.33 7.74
C SER A 268 13.46 -1.15 7.99
N SER A 269 13.23 -1.93 6.94
CA SER A 269 13.26 -3.39 7.07
C SER A 269 14.65 -3.88 7.46
N THR A 270 14.70 -4.96 8.22
CA THR A 270 15.95 -5.61 8.65
C THR A 270 15.86 -7.12 8.41
N ASP A 271 17.00 -7.79 8.35
CA ASP A 271 17.04 -9.25 8.20
C ASP A 271 16.45 -9.99 9.43
N GLU A 272 16.34 -9.30 10.58
CA GLU A 272 15.70 -9.83 11.79
C GLU A 272 14.21 -10.14 11.56
N TRP A 273 13.55 -9.46 10.62
CA TRP A 273 12.12 -9.66 10.30
C TRP A 273 11.83 -11.03 9.67
N LYS A 274 12.87 -11.82 9.37
CA LYS A 274 12.79 -13.18 8.81
C LYS A 274 13.54 -14.21 9.64
N ILE A 275 14.01 -13.86 10.84
CA ILE A 275 14.93 -14.73 11.58
C ILE A 275 14.28 -16.06 11.96
N ARG A 276 12.98 -16.06 12.31
CA ARG A 276 12.23 -17.28 12.66
C ARG A 276 11.81 -18.14 11.48
N ASP A 277 11.93 -17.68 10.23
CA ASP A 277 11.58 -18.51 9.06
C ASP A 277 12.55 -19.73 8.96
N PRO A 278 12.09 -20.98 9.11
CA PRO A 278 12.98 -22.13 9.11
C PRO A 278 13.52 -22.50 7.71
N GLN A 279 13.04 -21.86 6.63
CA GLN A 279 13.40 -22.21 5.25
C GLN A 279 14.82 -21.75 4.86
N ILE A 280 15.48 -22.56 4.01
CA ILE A 280 16.80 -22.24 3.40
C ILE A 280 16.71 -22.50 1.88
N PRO A 281 16.81 -21.48 1.01
CA PRO A 281 16.84 -20.06 1.35
C PRO A 281 15.54 -19.59 2.02
N LYS A 282 15.62 -18.47 2.77
CA LYS A 282 14.48 -17.82 3.42
C LYS A 282 13.42 -17.44 2.38
N SER A 283 12.16 -17.45 2.78
CA SER A 283 11.05 -17.06 1.92
C SER A 283 11.20 -15.62 1.43
N PHE A 284 10.99 -15.42 0.14
CA PHE A 284 10.86 -14.08 -0.44
C PHE A 284 9.43 -13.53 -0.33
N TRP A 285 8.46 -14.36 0.09
CA TRP A 285 7.06 -13.96 0.30
C TRP A 285 6.76 -13.48 1.72
N TRP A 286 7.37 -14.12 2.70
CA TRP A 286 7.00 -13.96 4.11
C TRP A 286 8.11 -13.32 4.95
N ASN A 287 7.67 -12.52 5.92
CA ASN A 287 8.45 -11.98 7.02
C ASN A 287 7.80 -12.46 8.32
N THR A 288 8.23 -13.61 8.82
CA THR A 288 7.64 -14.26 10.01
C THR A 288 7.64 -13.36 11.25
N ASP A 289 8.53 -12.37 11.31
CA ASP A 289 8.73 -11.48 12.45
C ASP A 289 8.26 -10.04 12.20
N SER A 290 7.60 -9.75 11.06
CA SER A 290 7.00 -8.43 10.77
C SER A 290 5.47 -8.46 10.83
N GLU A 291 4.91 -9.05 11.89
CA GLU A 291 3.45 -9.08 12.15
C GLU A 291 2.87 -7.67 12.40
N PHE A 292 3.71 -6.65 12.48
CA PHE A 292 3.32 -5.25 12.62
C PHE A 292 3.38 -4.46 11.30
N VAL A 293 3.70 -5.11 10.17
CA VAL A 293 3.85 -4.46 8.87
C VAL A 293 2.87 -5.04 7.86
N GLY A 294 1.98 -4.18 7.36
CA GLY A 294 1.05 -4.39 6.26
C GLY A 294 1.33 -3.46 5.08
N PHE A 295 0.29 -3.07 4.35
CA PHE A 295 0.38 -2.12 3.25
C PHE A 295 -0.99 -1.56 2.90
N ARG A 296 -1.02 -0.49 2.10
CA ARG A 296 -2.24 0.00 1.44
C ARG A 296 -2.04 0.18 -0.06
N LEU A 297 -3.15 0.28 -0.77
CA LEU A 297 -3.15 0.46 -2.23
C LEU A 297 -3.01 1.93 -2.62
N VAL A 298 -2.32 2.16 -3.74
CA VAL A 298 -2.32 3.40 -4.51
C VAL A 298 -2.69 3.09 -5.94
N ARG A 299 -3.57 3.92 -6.50
CA ARG A 299 -3.92 3.95 -7.92
C ARG A 299 -3.55 5.33 -8.48
N PRO A 300 -2.60 5.44 -9.43
CA PRO A 300 -2.26 6.70 -10.07
C PRO A 300 -3.46 7.36 -10.75
N TYR A 301 -3.53 8.70 -10.72
CA TYR A 301 -4.62 9.44 -11.38
C TYR A 301 -4.74 9.09 -12.86
N LYS A 302 -3.61 9.17 -13.56
CA LYS A 302 -3.49 8.70 -14.94
C LYS A 302 -3.02 7.25 -14.91
N GLN A 303 -3.85 6.35 -15.42
CA GLN A 303 -3.49 4.94 -15.58
C GLN A 303 -2.34 4.81 -16.60
N PRO A 304 -1.32 3.99 -16.30
CA PRO A 304 -0.30 3.64 -17.29
C PRO A 304 -0.92 2.81 -18.42
N THR A 305 -0.27 2.82 -19.58
CA THR A 305 -0.54 1.83 -20.63
C THR A 305 -0.18 0.42 -20.13
N LYS A 306 -0.73 -0.62 -20.78
CA LYS A 306 -0.39 -2.01 -20.43
C LYS A 306 1.12 -2.27 -20.45
N THR A 307 1.83 -1.75 -21.46
CA THR A 307 3.29 -1.90 -21.57
C THR A 307 4.03 -1.22 -20.41
N GLU A 308 3.61 -0.03 -20.01
CA GLU A 308 4.19 0.67 -18.86
C GLU A 308 3.90 -0.05 -17.54
N ALA A 309 2.69 -0.58 -17.36
CA ALA A 309 2.31 -1.36 -16.18
C ALA A 309 3.15 -2.64 -16.05
N GLU A 310 3.32 -3.38 -17.15
CA GLU A 310 4.16 -4.59 -17.18
C GLU A 310 5.63 -4.25 -16.90
N ALA A 311 6.16 -3.21 -17.55
CA ALA A 311 7.53 -2.76 -17.32
C ALA A 311 7.76 -2.34 -15.86
N PHE A 312 6.77 -1.70 -15.24
CA PHE A 312 6.82 -1.38 -13.81
C PHE A 312 6.95 -2.65 -12.97
N PHE A 313 6.06 -3.63 -13.13
CA PHE A 313 6.11 -4.85 -12.29
C PHE A 313 7.41 -5.62 -12.49
N VAL A 314 7.90 -5.75 -13.73
CA VAL A 314 9.20 -6.35 -14.02
C VAL A 314 10.30 -5.62 -13.25
N SER A 315 10.37 -4.28 -13.33
CA SER A 315 11.46 -3.51 -12.70
C SER A 315 11.53 -3.59 -11.17
N PHE A 316 10.46 -4.01 -10.50
CA PHE A 316 10.41 -4.13 -9.03
C PHE A 316 10.36 -5.58 -8.53
N LEU A 317 9.97 -6.55 -9.37
CA LEU A 317 9.75 -7.94 -8.98
C LEU A 317 10.70 -8.94 -9.66
N GLU A 318 11.43 -8.53 -10.70
CA GLU A 318 12.28 -9.41 -11.53
C GLU A 318 13.69 -8.84 -11.69
#